data_AF-I1Z1W8-F1
#
_entry.id   AF-I1Z1W8-F1
#
_cell.length_a   1.000
_cell.length_b   1.000
_cell.length_c   1.000
_cell.angle_alpha   90.00
_cell.angle_beta   90.00
_cell.angle_gamma   90.00
#
_symmetry.space_group_name_H-M   'P 1'
#
loop_
_entity.id
_entity.type
_entity.pdbx_description
1 polymer ?
#
loop_
_entity_poly.entity_id
_entity_poly.type
_entity_poly.pdbx_seq_one_letter_code
_entity_poly.pdbx_strand_id
1 'polypeptide(L)'
;MFNLDCDHYLNNSKAVREAMCFLMDPQIGKKLCYVQFPQRFDGIDRHDRYANRNVVFFDINMKGLDGIQGPVYVGTGCVFNRPALYGYDPPVSEKRPKMTCDCWPSWCCCCCGGSRKPKSKSKKKSIKSLLGLYSKKKRTMNGKNYTRKPSGPVFDLEEIEEGLEGYDELEKSSLMSQKNFEKRFGQSPVFIASTLMEDGGLPEGTNPTTLIKEAIHVISCGYEEKTEWGKEIGWIYGSVTEDILTGFKMH
;
A
#
# COMPACT_ATOMS: atom_id res chain seq x y z
N MET A 1 -0.90 -10.23 6.35
CA MET A 1 -1.86 -11.26 5.87
C MET A 1 -1.08 -12.52 5.57
N PHE A 2 -1.55 -13.70 5.97
CA PHE A 2 -0.82 -14.97 5.72
C PHE A 2 -1.59 -15.81 4.70
N ASN A 3 -0.97 -16.09 3.55
CA ASN A 3 -1.57 -16.90 2.48
C ASN A 3 -1.16 -18.38 2.61
N LEU A 4 -2.13 -19.29 2.51
CA LEU A 4 -1.93 -20.73 2.68
C LEU A 4 -2.97 -21.52 1.87
N ASP A 5 -2.49 -22.46 1.06
CA ASP A 5 -3.33 -23.38 0.28
C ASP A 5 -3.91 -24.50 1.14
N CYS A 6 -4.98 -25.14 0.65
CA CYS A 6 -5.73 -26.16 1.39
C CYS A 6 -4.99 -27.48 1.61
N ASP A 7 -3.97 -27.76 0.80
CA ASP A 7 -3.07 -28.91 0.88
C ASP A 7 -1.82 -28.64 1.72
N HIS A 8 -1.66 -27.40 2.21
CA HIS A 8 -0.55 -26.99 3.07
C HIS A 8 -1.04 -26.73 4.50
N TYR A 9 -0.21 -27.10 5.48
CA TYR A 9 -0.49 -26.88 6.89
C TYR A 9 0.72 -26.28 7.60
N LEU A 10 0.47 -25.62 8.74
CA LEU A 10 1.54 -25.09 9.58
C LEU A 10 2.19 -26.22 10.38
N ASN A 11 3.43 -26.56 10.02
CA ASN A 11 4.22 -27.57 10.72
C ASN A 11 4.82 -27.07 12.06
N ASN A 12 4.95 -25.76 12.22
CA ASN A 12 5.58 -25.10 13.37
C ASN A 12 4.69 -23.94 13.83
N SER A 13 4.23 -24.01 15.08
CA SER A 13 3.41 -22.95 15.69
C SER A 13 4.14 -21.62 15.84
N LYS A 14 5.47 -21.59 15.66
CA LYS A 14 6.29 -20.39 15.69
C LYS A 14 6.41 -19.68 14.34
N ALA A 15 5.91 -20.24 13.24
CA ALA A 15 6.08 -19.67 11.90
C ALA A 15 5.61 -18.20 11.82
N VAL A 16 4.45 -17.87 12.40
CA VAL A 16 3.95 -16.49 12.44
C VAL A 16 4.89 -15.59 13.24
N ARG A 17 5.42 -16.06 14.38
CA ARG A 17 6.37 -15.30 15.20
C ARG A 17 7.68 -15.05 14.45
N GLU A 18 8.16 -16.04 13.71
CA GLU A 18 9.36 -15.92 12.89
C GLU A 18 9.18 -14.89 11.76
N ALA A 19 8.04 -14.89 11.07
CA ALA A 19 7.73 -13.86 10.08
C ALA A 19 7.71 -12.45 10.69
N MET A 20 7.13 -12.32 11.89
CA MET A 20 7.06 -11.05 12.60
C MET A 20 8.45 -10.52 13.01
N CYS A 21 9.45 -11.39 13.23
CA CYS A 21 10.82 -10.94 13.48
C CYS A 21 11.37 -10.08 12.32
N PHE A 22 11.04 -10.43 11.08
CA PHE A 22 11.45 -9.65 9.90
C PHE A 22 10.60 -8.40 9.72
N LEU A 23 9.28 -8.55 9.79
CA LEU A 23 8.34 -7.44 9.52
C LEU A 23 8.38 -6.34 10.58
N MET A 24 8.71 -6.68 11.83
CA MET A 24 8.82 -5.72 12.93
C MET A 24 10.25 -5.19 13.13
N ASP A 25 11.21 -5.59 12.29
CA ASP A 25 12.57 -5.06 12.37
C ASP A 25 12.57 -3.54 12.04
N PRO A 26 13.07 -2.67 12.92
CA PRO A 26 13.12 -1.24 12.67
C PRO A 26 13.91 -0.82 11.42
N GLN A 27 14.91 -1.62 11.01
CA GLN A 27 15.81 -1.32 9.90
C GLN A 27 15.26 -1.79 8.55
N ILE A 28 14.78 -3.03 8.49
CA ILE A 28 14.34 -3.66 7.24
C ILE A 28 12.81 -3.79 7.13
N GLY A 29 12.08 -3.94 8.23
CA GLY A 29 10.67 -4.31 8.24
C GLY A 29 9.77 -3.37 7.44
N LYS A 30 10.04 -2.06 7.48
CA LYS A 30 9.31 -1.04 6.70
C LYS A 30 9.49 -1.16 5.18
N LYS A 31 10.56 -1.83 4.73
CA LYS A 31 10.86 -2.03 3.30
C LYS A 31 10.44 -3.41 2.80
N LEU A 32 10.06 -4.32 3.69
CA LEU A 32 9.64 -5.67 3.32
C LEU A 32 8.21 -5.67 2.81
N CYS A 33 8.02 -6.29 1.65
CA CYS A 33 6.72 -6.54 1.04
C CYS A 33 6.10 -7.83 1.56
N TYR A 34 6.88 -8.90 1.70
CA TYR A 34 6.44 -10.17 2.26
C TYR A 34 7.60 -11.03 2.79
N VAL A 35 7.26 -12.07 3.54
CA VAL A 35 8.18 -13.13 3.99
C VAL A 35 7.70 -14.46 3.44
N GLN A 36 8.50 -15.08 2.56
CA GLN A 36 8.21 -16.36 1.93
C GLN A 36 8.84 -17.52 2.72
N PHE A 37 8.03 -18.49 3.14
CA PHE A 37 8.52 -19.73 3.74
C PHE A 37 8.81 -20.78 2.66
N PRO A 38 9.84 -21.62 2.83
CA PRO A 38 10.11 -22.72 1.91
C PRO A 38 9.01 -23.79 2.03
N GLN A 39 8.46 -24.21 0.89
CA GLN A 39 7.46 -25.28 0.85
C GLN A 39 8.14 -26.65 0.97
N ARG A 40 7.55 -27.54 1.77
CA ARG A 40 8.02 -28.91 1.98
C ARG A 40 6.86 -29.88 1.86
N PHE A 41 7.07 -30.94 1.11
CA PHE A 41 6.05 -31.95 0.84
C PHE A 41 6.35 -33.23 1.61
N ASP A 42 5.29 -33.83 2.15
CA ASP A 42 5.33 -35.10 2.86
C ASP A 42 5.11 -36.28 1.88
N GLY A 43 5.36 -37.51 2.34
CA GLY A 43 5.04 -38.72 1.57
C GLY A 43 5.93 -38.99 0.36
N ILE A 44 7.13 -38.40 0.30
CA ILE A 44 8.06 -38.55 -0.81
C ILE A 44 8.85 -39.86 -0.69
N ASP A 45 8.95 -40.61 -1.80
CA ASP A 45 9.75 -41.83 -1.87
C ASP A 45 11.22 -41.59 -1.47
N ARG A 46 11.86 -42.63 -0.90
CA ARG A 46 13.27 -42.57 -0.47
C ARG A 46 14.21 -42.20 -1.60
N HIS A 47 13.92 -42.64 -2.82
CA HIS A 47 14.76 -42.37 -3.99
C HIS A 47 14.43 -41.04 -4.67
N ASP A 48 13.33 -40.36 -4.26
CA ASP A 48 12.84 -39.11 -4.83
C ASP A 48 12.98 -39.03 -6.36
N ARG A 49 12.52 -40.08 -7.05
CA ARG A 49 12.73 -40.24 -8.50
C ARG A 49 12.17 -39.09 -9.32
N TYR A 50 11.10 -38.46 -8.83
CA TYR A 50 10.44 -37.33 -9.48
C TYR A 50 10.99 -35.97 -9.04
N ALA A 51 11.99 -35.94 -8.14
CA ALA A 51 12.56 -34.73 -7.56
C ALA A 51 11.51 -33.79 -6.93
N ASN A 52 10.47 -34.37 -6.34
CA ASN A 52 9.32 -33.63 -5.81
C ASN A 52 9.67 -32.81 -4.56
N ARG A 53 10.81 -33.08 -3.90
CA ARG A 53 11.29 -32.23 -2.79
C ARG A 53 11.64 -30.82 -3.23
N ASN A 54 11.99 -30.64 -4.50
CA ASN A 54 12.39 -29.37 -5.10
C ASN A 54 13.43 -28.57 -4.27
N VAL A 55 14.36 -29.29 -3.61
CA VAL A 55 15.35 -28.71 -2.70
C VAL A 55 16.27 -27.69 -3.38
N VAL A 56 16.62 -27.89 -4.65
CA VAL A 56 17.48 -26.94 -5.37
C VAL A 56 16.80 -25.59 -5.49
N PHE A 57 15.50 -25.57 -5.80
CA PHE A 57 14.75 -24.32 -5.93
C PHE A 57 14.61 -23.61 -4.58
N PHE A 58 14.15 -24.31 -3.54
CA PHE A 58 13.88 -23.70 -2.23
C PHE A 58 15.12 -23.43 -1.38
N ASP A 59 16.16 -24.29 -1.44
CA ASP A 59 17.33 -24.16 -0.57
C ASP A 59 18.54 -23.50 -1.21
N ILE A 60 18.63 -23.47 -2.54
CA ILE A 60 19.77 -22.87 -3.25
C ILE A 60 19.31 -21.59 -3.94
N ASN A 61 18.36 -21.68 -4.88
CA ASN A 61 17.99 -20.53 -5.69
C ASN A 61 17.31 -19.42 -4.86
N MET A 62 16.30 -19.76 -4.06
CA MET A 62 15.61 -18.75 -3.24
C MET A 62 16.52 -18.08 -2.21
N LYS A 63 17.41 -18.85 -1.56
CA LYS A 63 18.40 -18.28 -0.62
C LYS A 63 19.43 -17.40 -1.34
N GLY A 64 19.79 -17.74 -2.58
CA GLY A 64 20.63 -16.89 -3.42
C GLY A 64 19.96 -15.55 -3.76
N LEU A 65 18.67 -15.58 -4.12
CA LEU A 65 17.88 -14.38 -4.41
C LEU A 65 17.65 -13.50 -3.18
N ASP A 66 17.55 -14.10 -2.00
CA ASP A 66 17.45 -13.40 -0.71
C ASP A 66 18.66 -12.48 -0.45
N GLY A 67 19.84 -12.85 -0.95
CA GLY A 67 21.04 -12.00 -0.88
C GLY A 67 21.02 -10.77 -1.79
N ILE A 68 20.06 -10.67 -2.72
CA ILE A 68 19.95 -9.55 -3.67
C ILE A 68 18.74 -8.68 -3.34
N GLN A 69 17.53 -9.21 -3.55
CA GLN A 69 16.26 -8.47 -3.44
C GLN A 69 15.19 -9.26 -2.66
N GLY A 70 15.36 -10.57 -2.49
CA GLY A 70 14.38 -11.44 -1.85
C GLY A 70 13.96 -12.61 -2.74
N PRO A 71 13.33 -13.65 -2.17
CA PRO A 71 12.78 -14.76 -2.92
C PRO A 71 11.58 -14.35 -3.78
N VAL A 72 11.15 -15.25 -4.66
CA VAL A 72 9.94 -15.10 -5.47
C VAL A 72 8.72 -15.61 -4.68
N TYR A 73 7.57 -14.95 -4.82
CA TYR A 73 6.31 -15.46 -4.28
C TYR A 73 5.79 -16.65 -5.12
N VAL A 74 5.44 -17.74 -4.43
CA VAL A 74 5.17 -19.06 -5.03
C VAL A 74 3.82 -19.64 -4.63
N GLY A 75 2.83 -18.79 -4.36
CA GLY A 75 1.44 -19.21 -4.09
C GLY A 75 1.12 -19.42 -2.62
N THR A 76 1.91 -20.19 -1.87
CA THR A 76 1.56 -20.55 -0.49
C THR A 76 2.70 -20.32 0.50
N GLY A 77 2.34 -20.24 1.79
CA GLY A 77 3.28 -20.07 2.89
C GLY A 77 3.94 -18.69 2.90
N CYS A 78 3.18 -17.63 2.63
CA CYS A 78 3.73 -16.28 2.50
C CYS A 78 3.00 -15.28 3.41
N VAL A 79 3.76 -14.50 4.18
CA VAL A 79 3.22 -13.42 5.04
C VAL A 79 3.43 -12.08 4.35
N PHE A 80 2.34 -11.49 3.85
CA PHE A 80 2.32 -10.20 3.19
C PHE A 80 2.17 -9.02 4.15
N ASN A 81 2.89 -7.95 3.85
CA ASN A 81 2.69 -6.63 4.41
C ASN A 81 1.47 -5.95 3.74
N ARG A 82 0.51 -5.49 4.54
CA ARG A 82 -0.78 -4.99 4.05
C ARG A 82 -0.65 -3.78 3.11
N PRO A 83 0.14 -2.73 3.43
CA PRO A 83 0.32 -1.59 2.53
C PRO A 83 1.00 -1.96 1.22
N ALA A 84 1.93 -2.92 1.24
CA ALA A 84 2.61 -3.37 0.03
C ALA A 84 1.64 -4.03 -0.95
N LEU A 85 0.68 -4.83 -0.46
CA LEU A 85 -0.36 -5.45 -1.29
C LEU A 85 -1.32 -4.42 -1.90
N TYR A 86 -1.53 -3.30 -1.22
CA TYR A 86 -2.28 -2.15 -1.75
C TYR A 86 -1.47 -1.28 -2.74
N GLY A 87 -0.23 -1.69 -3.04
CA GLY A 87 0.66 -1.01 -3.97
C GLY A 87 1.18 0.32 -3.45
N TYR A 88 1.33 0.48 -2.13
CA TYR A 88 2.06 1.61 -1.57
C TYR A 88 3.57 1.36 -1.63
N ASP A 89 4.31 2.34 -2.16
CA ASP A 89 5.77 2.28 -2.20
C ASP A 89 6.38 2.25 -0.79
N PRO A 90 7.51 1.55 -0.59
CA PRO A 90 8.21 1.56 0.68
C PRO A 90 8.65 2.99 1.03
N PRO A 91 8.70 3.35 2.33
CA PRO A 91 9.13 4.68 2.75
C PRO A 91 10.56 4.93 2.29
N VAL A 92 10.77 6.12 1.71
CA VAL A 92 12.10 6.52 1.22
C VAL A 92 13.06 6.53 2.41
N SER A 93 14.10 5.70 2.36
CA SER A 93 15.14 5.70 3.37
C SER A 93 15.78 7.09 3.43
N GLU A 94 15.94 7.62 4.64
CA GLU A 94 16.73 8.82 4.83
C GLU A 94 18.11 8.59 4.19
N LYS A 95 18.48 9.49 3.28
CA LYS A 95 19.80 9.42 2.67
C LYS A 95 20.79 9.49 3.81
N ARG A 96 21.66 8.48 3.93
CA ARG A 96 22.84 8.60 4.79
C ARG A 96 23.46 9.96 4.48
N PRO A 97 23.75 10.80 5.49
CA PRO A 97 24.53 11.99 5.28
C PRO A 97 25.74 11.59 4.45
N LYS A 98 25.97 12.28 3.33
CA LYS A 98 27.22 12.06 2.59
C LYS A 98 28.32 12.30 3.62
N MET A 99 29.20 11.32 3.82
CA MET A 99 30.46 11.59 4.51
C MET A 99 31.14 12.70 3.73
N THR A 100 31.04 13.92 4.22
CA THR A 100 32.00 14.95 3.87
C THR A 100 33.28 14.47 4.52
N CYS A 101 34.33 14.31 3.72
CA CYS A 101 35.64 14.16 4.30
C CYS A 101 35.92 15.45 5.06
N ASP A 102 35.95 15.41 6.38
CA ASP A 102 36.46 16.51 7.22
C ASP A 102 37.99 16.59 7.14
N CYS A 103 38.56 16.08 6.04
CA CYS A 103 39.99 16.02 5.77
C CYS A 103 40.46 17.30 5.06
N TRP A 104 40.07 18.50 5.51
CA TRP A 104 40.87 19.71 5.29
C TRP A 104 40.39 20.92 6.09
N PRO A 105 41.30 21.65 6.78
CA PRO A 105 41.06 23.04 7.19
C PRO A 105 40.64 23.93 6.01
N SER A 106 39.81 24.93 6.27
CA SER A 106 39.14 25.82 5.30
C SER A 106 40.04 26.56 4.29
N TRP A 107 41.36 26.49 4.43
CA TRP A 107 42.32 27.21 3.60
C TRP A 107 42.64 26.49 2.27
N CYS A 108 42.41 25.18 2.11
CA CYS A 108 43.00 24.42 1.00
C CYS A 108 42.05 23.86 -0.07
N CYS A 109 40.84 24.42 -0.23
CA CYS A 109 39.86 23.89 -1.20
C CYS A 109 39.83 24.68 -2.53
N CYS A 110 40.97 24.85 -3.20
CA CYS A 110 41.07 25.58 -4.47
C CYS A 110 41.21 24.70 -5.74
N CYS A 111 41.07 23.38 -5.68
CA CYS A 111 41.41 22.53 -6.84
C CYS A 111 40.39 21.45 -7.26
N CYS A 112 39.13 21.49 -6.83
CA CYS A 112 38.10 20.58 -7.37
C CYS A 112 36.88 21.35 -7.87
N GLY A 113 37.00 21.87 -9.09
CA GLY A 113 35.93 22.52 -9.83
C GLY A 113 34.76 21.58 -10.15
N GLY A 114 33.55 22.14 -10.15
CA GLY A 114 32.35 21.42 -10.57
C GLY A 114 31.04 22.07 -10.11
N SER A 115 30.83 23.35 -10.39
CA SER A 115 29.55 24.02 -10.21
C SER A 115 28.48 23.41 -11.14
N ARG A 116 27.71 22.44 -10.65
CA ARG A 116 26.46 21.99 -11.29
C ARG A 116 25.26 22.60 -10.59
N LYS A 117 24.54 23.49 -11.30
CA LYS A 117 23.27 24.08 -10.87
C LYS A 117 22.25 22.97 -10.52
N PRO A 118 21.42 23.10 -9.48
CA PRO A 118 20.35 22.15 -9.24
C PRO A 118 19.26 22.35 -10.32
N LYS A 119 18.94 21.29 -11.07
CA LYS A 119 17.71 21.22 -11.85
C LYS A 119 16.52 21.20 -10.88
N SER A 120 15.52 22.04 -11.16
CA SER A 120 14.24 22.05 -10.45
C SER A 120 13.61 20.65 -10.48
N LYS A 121 13.27 20.12 -9.31
CA LYS A 121 12.47 18.90 -9.19
C LYS A 121 11.09 19.26 -8.66
N SER A 122 10.08 18.83 -9.43
CA SER A 122 8.65 18.84 -9.12
C SER A 122 8.37 18.42 -7.67
N LYS A 123 7.57 19.23 -6.96
CA LYS A 123 7.03 18.93 -5.63
C LYS A 123 6.07 17.73 -5.76
N LYS A 124 6.52 16.50 -5.49
CA LYS A 124 5.61 15.42 -5.09
C LYS A 124 5.16 15.70 -3.65
N LYS A 125 3.86 15.97 -3.49
CA LYS A 125 3.23 16.22 -2.18
C LYS A 125 3.39 14.98 -1.30
N SER A 126 3.97 15.17 -0.12
CA SER A 126 4.12 14.15 0.92
C SER A 126 2.75 13.87 1.57
N ILE A 127 2.45 12.59 1.78
CA ILE A 127 1.25 12.05 2.46
C ILE A 127 1.03 12.67 3.86
N LYS A 128 2.08 13.18 4.51
CA LYS A 128 1.99 13.88 5.80
C LYS A 128 1.08 15.12 5.74
N SER A 129 0.93 15.72 4.56
CA SER A 129 0.01 16.84 4.31
C SER A 129 -1.46 16.41 4.21
N LEU A 130 -1.75 15.15 3.88
CA LEU A 130 -3.11 14.64 3.65
C LEU A 130 -3.73 14.04 4.92
N LEU A 131 -2.92 13.37 5.76
CA LEU A 131 -3.32 12.89 7.09
C LEU A 131 -3.75 14.04 8.02
N GLY A 132 -3.22 15.25 7.82
CA GLY A 132 -3.61 16.44 8.58
C GLY A 132 -5.01 16.98 8.30
N LEU A 133 -5.66 16.60 7.19
CA LEU A 133 -7.03 17.05 6.86
C LEU A 133 -8.13 16.22 7.52
N TYR A 134 -7.87 14.96 7.88
CA TYR A 134 -8.88 14.10 8.52
C TYR A 134 -8.98 14.34 10.04
N SER A 135 -8.01 15.02 10.65
CA SER A 135 -7.98 15.34 12.08
C SER A 135 -8.19 16.84 12.32
N LYS A 136 -9.44 17.31 12.20
CA LYS A 136 -10.05 18.44 12.95
C LYS A 136 -11.28 19.02 12.24
N LYS A 137 -12.48 18.68 12.70
CA LYS A 137 -13.57 19.68 12.85
C LYS A 137 -14.63 19.22 13.86
N LYS A 138 -14.35 19.43 15.15
CA LYS A 138 -15.40 19.61 16.17
C LYS A 138 -15.44 21.10 16.50
N ARG A 139 -16.36 21.84 15.87
CA ARG A 139 -16.74 23.18 16.35
C ARG A 139 -18.22 23.14 16.73
N THR A 140 -18.42 23.42 18.01
CA THR A 140 -19.67 23.65 18.72
C THR A 140 -20.59 24.62 17.96
N MET A 141 -21.85 24.22 17.84
CA MET A 141 -22.99 25.01 17.37
C MET A 141 -23.20 26.24 18.27
N ASN A 142 -23.46 27.40 17.68
CA ASN A 142 -24.29 28.42 18.32
C ASN A 142 -25.12 29.14 17.24
N GLY A 143 -26.43 29.23 17.50
CA GLY A 143 -27.45 29.40 16.48
C GLY A 143 -27.72 30.81 15.96
N LYS A 144 -28.61 30.87 14.97
CA LYS A 144 -29.69 31.86 14.80
C LYS A 144 -30.64 31.40 13.67
N ASN A 145 -31.94 31.58 13.93
CA ASN A 145 -33.10 31.23 13.10
C ASN A 145 -33.24 32.10 11.84
N TYR A 146 -33.89 31.59 10.78
CA TYR A 146 -34.99 32.25 10.02
C TYR A 146 -35.69 31.22 9.10
N THR A 147 -36.93 31.55 8.72
CA THR A 147 -38.07 30.67 8.38
C THR A 147 -38.35 30.44 6.87
N ARG A 148 -38.74 29.19 6.53
CA ARG A 148 -39.83 28.68 5.61
C ARG A 148 -39.86 29.03 4.08
N LYS A 149 -39.49 28.03 3.23
CA LYS A 149 -40.13 27.34 2.03
C LYS A 149 -41.12 28.08 1.07
N PRO A 150 -41.51 27.56 -0.15
CA PRO A 150 -40.92 26.57 -1.11
C PRO A 150 -41.09 26.92 -2.65
N SER A 151 -40.39 26.23 -3.58
CA SER A 151 -40.89 25.64 -4.87
C SER A 151 -39.78 25.37 -5.92
N GLY A 152 -39.79 24.21 -6.60
CA GLY A 152 -39.04 23.96 -7.87
C GLY A 152 -39.86 24.40 -9.11
N PRO A 153 -39.51 24.06 -10.39
CA PRO A 153 -38.51 23.09 -10.89
C PRO A 153 -37.57 23.57 -12.05
N VAL A 154 -36.41 22.89 -12.17
CA VAL A 154 -35.67 22.36 -13.37
C VAL A 154 -35.20 23.31 -14.52
N PHE A 155 -34.00 22.96 -15.06
CA PHE A 155 -33.19 23.47 -16.21
C PHE A 155 -32.24 24.63 -15.83
N ASP A 156 -30.94 24.68 -16.15
CA ASP A 156 -30.05 23.96 -17.09
C ASP A 156 -28.60 24.03 -16.55
N LEU A 157 -27.73 23.05 -16.84
CA LEU A 157 -26.46 22.83 -16.11
C LEU A 157 -25.19 23.39 -16.80
N GLU A 158 -25.31 24.46 -17.60
CA GLU A 158 -24.19 25.00 -18.39
C GLU A 158 -23.84 26.48 -18.10
N GLU A 159 -24.47 27.13 -17.12
CA GLU A 159 -24.29 28.59 -16.90
C GLU A 159 -23.66 28.99 -15.55
N ILE A 160 -22.95 28.07 -14.87
CA ILE A 160 -22.17 28.38 -13.65
C ILE A 160 -20.66 28.23 -13.91
N GLU A 161 -20.19 28.45 -15.14
CA GLU A 161 -18.75 28.41 -15.45
C GLU A 161 -18.04 29.76 -15.31
N GLU A 162 -18.76 30.88 -15.15
CA GLU A 162 -18.13 32.21 -15.07
C GLU A 162 -18.58 32.96 -13.81
N GLY A 163 -17.88 32.80 -12.68
CA GLY A 163 -18.10 33.71 -11.55
C GLY A 163 -17.59 33.34 -10.15
N LEU A 164 -16.72 32.34 -9.96
CA LEU A 164 -16.16 32.03 -8.63
C LEU A 164 -14.66 31.69 -8.65
N GLU A 165 -13.88 32.57 -9.28
CA GLU A 165 -12.43 32.53 -9.21
C GLU A 165 -11.94 32.90 -7.79
N GLY A 166 -11.72 31.90 -6.93
CA GLY A 166 -10.94 32.12 -5.71
C GLY A 166 -11.12 31.12 -4.57
N TYR A 167 -12.14 30.26 -4.58
CA TYR A 167 -12.42 29.33 -3.48
C TYR A 167 -12.22 27.83 -3.82
N ASP A 168 -11.80 27.51 -5.06
CA ASP A 168 -11.99 26.17 -5.63
C ASP A 168 -10.76 25.26 -5.76
N GLU A 169 -9.51 25.73 -5.58
CA GLU A 169 -8.36 24.85 -5.84
C GLU A 169 -8.18 23.74 -4.79
N LEU A 170 -8.42 24.04 -3.51
CA LEU A 170 -8.27 23.06 -2.43
C LEU A 170 -9.41 22.04 -2.44
N GLU A 171 -10.65 22.47 -2.66
CA GLU A 171 -11.81 21.59 -2.79
C GLU A 171 -11.69 20.74 -4.06
N LYS A 172 -11.33 21.31 -5.21
CA LYS A 172 -11.02 20.55 -6.43
C LYS A 172 -9.89 19.55 -6.20
N SER A 173 -8.84 19.91 -5.45
CA SER A 173 -7.74 18.97 -5.13
C SER A 173 -8.17 17.83 -4.19
N SER A 174 -9.05 18.12 -3.22
CA SER A 174 -9.61 17.13 -2.29
C SER A 174 -10.57 16.17 -3.00
N LEU A 175 -11.44 16.72 -3.85
CA LEU A 175 -12.39 15.95 -4.66
C LEU A 175 -11.65 15.08 -5.70
N MET A 176 -10.62 15.62 -6.36
CA MET A 176 -9.77 14.82 -7.26
C MET A 176 -9.00 13.74 -6.49
N SER A 177 -8.57 14.02 -5.25
CA SER A 177 -7.94 13.00 -4.39
C SER A 177 -8.93 11.89 -4.00
N GLN A 178 -10.17 12.22 -3.66
CA GLN A 178 -11.21 11.24 -3.32
C GLN A 178 -11.54 10.36 -4.53
N LYS A 179 -11.76 10.95 -5.70
CA LYS A 179 -12.00 10.20 -6.95
C LYS A 179 -10.85 9.24 -7.30
N ASN A 180 -9.60 9.63 -7.02
CA ASN A 180 -8.45 8.75 -7.21
C ASN A 180 -8.47 7.55 -6.26
N PHE A 181 -8.83 7.75 -4.98
CA PHE A 181 -8.96 6.65 -4.03
C PHE A 181 -10.11 5.72 -4.38
N GLU A 182 -11.25 6.26 -4.82
CA GLU A 182 -12.40 5.46 -5.27
C GLU A 182 -12.04 4.64 -6.52
N LYS A 183 -11.34 5.25 -7.49
CA LYS A 183 -10.84 4.54 -8.67
C LYS A 183 -9.84 3.44 -8.28
N ARG A 184 -9.00 3.68 -7.27
CA ARG A 184 -7.99 2.70 -6.87
C ARG A 184 -8.58 1.56 -6.05
N PHE A 185 -9.30 1.86 -4.98
CA PHE A 185 -9.74 0.90 -3.96
C PHE A 185 -11.21 0.50 -4.04
N GLY A 186 -12.03 1.22 -4.82
CA GLY A 186 -13.48 1.02 -4.89
C GLY A 186 -14.27 2.03 -4.07
N GLN A 187 -15.59 1.89 -4.04
CA GLN A 187 -16.51 2.93 -3.54
C GLN A 187 -16.72 2.91 -2.03
N SER A 188 -16.26 1.89 -1.29
CA SER A 188 -16.51 1.82 0.15
C SER A 188 -15.63 2.84 0.92
N PRO A 189 -16.21 3.87 1.55
CA PRO A 189 -15.45 4.85 2.31
C PRO A 189 -14.83 4.24 3.57
N VAL A 190 -15.46 3.21 4.14
CA VAL A 190 -14.94 2.47 5.30
C VAL A 190 -13.70 1.67 4.92
N PHE A 191 -13.73 1.01 3.75
CA PHE A 191 -12.57 0.30 3.25
C PHE A 191 -11.41 1.26 2.95
N ILE A 192 -11.66 2.34 2.21
CA ILE A 192 -10.65 3.38 1.92
C ILE A 192 -10.05 3.94 3.21
N ALA A 193 -10.89 4.30 4.20
CA ALA A 193 -10.39 4.81 5.48
C ALA A 193 -9.47 3.78 6.17
N SER A 194 -9.82 2.49 6.10
CA SER A 194 -9.01 1.42 6.70
C SER A 194 -7.66 1.21 6.02
N THR A 195 -7.50 1.57 4.73
CA THR A 195 -6.21 1.45 4.02
C THR A 195 -5.26 2.59 4.36
N LEU A 196 -5.78 3.74 4.81
CA LEU A 196 -5.00 4.92 5.20
C LEU A 196 -4.46 4.83 6.63
N MET A 197 -4.89 3.84 7.42
CA MET A 197 -4.43 3.62 8.79
C MET A 197 -3.16 2.77 8.80
N GLU A 198 -2.01 3.38 9.14
CA GLU A 198 -0.70 2.68 9.16
C GLU A 198 -0.67 1.54 10.19
N ASP A 199 -1.19 1.77 11.40
CA ASP A 199 -1.23 0.78 12.48
C ASP A 199 -2.37 -0.26 12.31
N GLY A 200 -3.16 -0.14 11.23
CA GLY A 200 -4.35 -0.95 11.00
C GLY A 200 -5.49 -0.66 11.98
N GLY A 201 -6.40 -1.63 12.13
CA GLY A 201 -7.58 -1.50 12.96
C GLY A 201 -8.81 -0.94 12.23
N LEU A 202 -9.81 -0.52 13.02
CA LEU A 202 -11.08 0.02 12.54
C LEU A 202 -11.15 1.53 12.80
N PRO A 203 -11.77 2.32 11.90
CA PRO A 203 -12.03 3.73 12.16
C PRO A 203 -12.89 3.95 13.41
N GLU A 204 -12.65 5.05 14.14
CA GLU A 204 -13.43 5.37 15.34
C GLU A 204 -14.92 5.57 15.01
N GLY A 205 -15.81 5.01 15.84
CA GLY A 205 -17.26 5.20 15.73
C GLY A 205 -17.98 4.23 14.80
N THR A 206 -17.33 3.18 14.29
CA THR A 206 -17.99 2.16 13.47
C THR A 206 -18.83 1.20 14.31
N ASN A 207 -20.04 0.87 13.82
CA ASN A 207 -20.94 -0.12 14.43
C ASN A 207 -20.76 -1.50 13.74
N PRO A 208 -20.73 -2.62 14.49
CA PRO A 208 -20.68 -3.96 13.90
C PRO A 208 -21.70 -4.22 12.78
N THR A 209 -22.94 -3.76 12.94
CA THR A 209 -23.99 -3.92 11.92
C THR A 209 -23.66 -3.17 10.62
N THR A 210 -23.08 -1.97 10.73
CA THR A 210 -22.63 -1.21 9.55
C THR A 210 -21.42 -1.87 8.91
N LEU A 211 -20.49 -2.42 9.69
CA LEU A 211 -19.32 -3.12 9.19
C LEU A 211 -19.69 -4.37 8.40
N ILE A 212 -20.70 -5.14 8.84
CA ILE A 212 -21.19 -6.30 8.11
C ILE A 212 -21.79 -5.88 6.76
N LYS A 213 -22.58 -4.79 6.72
CA LYS A 213 -23.14 -4.27 5.47
C LYS A 213 -22.06 -3.82 4.49
N GLU A 214 -21.04 -3.10 4.99
CA GLU A 214 -19.90 -2.69 4.18
C GLU A 214 -19.08 -3.88 3.69
N ALA A 215 -18.85 -4.89 4.54
CA ALA A 215 -18.16 -6.11 4.15
C ALA A 215 -18.90 -6.85 3.02
N ILE A 216 -20.24 -6.98 3.11
CA ILE A 216 -21.08 -7.56 2.05
C ILE A 216 -20.97 -6.75 0.75
N HIS A 217 -20.90 -5.42 0.85
CA HIS A 217 -20.72 -4.56 -0.32
C HIS A 217 -19.34 -4.76 -0.98
N VAL A 218 -18.26 -4.80 -0.19
CA VAL A 218 -16.88 -4.95 -0.69
C VAL A 218 -16.64 -6.31 -1.36
N ILE A 219 -17.31 -7.38 -0.92
CA ILE A 219 -17.20 -8.72 -1.54
C ILE A 219 -18.17 -8.93 -2.71
N SER A 220 -18.91 -7.90 -3.13
CA SER A 220 -19.86 -8.04 -4.23
C SER A 220 -19.14 -8.21 -5.58
N CYS A 221 -19.74 -8.95 -6.51
CA CYS A 221 -19.13 -9.28 -7.80
C CYS A 221 -18.76 -8.06 -8.66
N GLY A 222 -19.47 -6.94 -8.48
CA GLY A 222 -19.22 -5.70 -9.20
C GLY A 222 -18.26 -4.75 -8.49
N TYR A 223 -17.76 -5.08 -7.30
CA TYR A 223 -16.96 -4.14 -6.51
C TYR A 223 -15.65 -3.75 -7.20
N GLU A 224 -15.04 -4.70 -7.90
CA GLU A 224 -13.78 -4.48 -8.63
C GLU A 224 -13.99 -3.80 -9.99
N GLU A 225 -15.23 -3.62 -10.44
CA GLU A 225 -15.52 -3.02 -11.74
C GLU A 225 -15.04 -1.57 -11.78
N LYS A 226 -14.30 -1.20 -12.85
CA LYS A 226 -13.68 0.14 -13.03
C LYS A 226 -12.68 0.53 -11.94
N THR A 227 -12.26 -0.41 -11.09
CA THR A 227 -11.19 -0.20 -10.13
C THR A 227 -9.82 -0.68 -10.64
N GLU A 228 -8.78 -0.44 -9.85
CA GLU A 228 -7.40 -0.90 -10.10
C GLU A 228 -7.10 -2.29 -9.50
N TRP A 229 -8.05 -2.91 -8.79
CA TRP A 229 -7.94 -4.29 -8.30
C TRP A 229 -7.66 -5.26 -9.44
N GLY A 230 -6.75 -6.19 -9.22
CA GLY A 230 -6.36 -7.17 -10.24
C GLY A 230 -5.39 -6.64 -11.29
N LYS A 231 -5.24 -5.31 -11.42
CA LYS A 231 -4.46 -4.67 -12.48
C LYS A 231 -3.18 -4.06 -11.94
N GLU A 232 -3.30 -3.27 -10.87
CA GLU A 232 -2.19 -2.54 -10.25
C GLU A 232 -2.08 -2.79 -8.75
N ILE A 233 -3.15 -3.24 -8.09
CA ILE A 233 -3.19 -3.53 -6.66
C ILE A 233 -3.82 -4.90 -6.39
N GLY A 234 -3.47 -5.50 -5.25
CA GLY A 234 -3.88 -6.85 -4.90
C GLY A 234 -3.09 -7.92 -5.66
N TRP A 235 -3.71 -9.09 -5.82
CA TRP A 235 -3.19 -10.10 -6.74
C TRP A 235 -3.39 -9.65 -8.17
N ILE A 236 -2.41 -9.91 -9.02
CA ILE A 236 -2.43 -9.46 -10.42
C ILE A 236 -3.07 -10.54 -11.29
N TYR A 237 -4.23 -10.22 -11.85
CA TYR A 237 -5.00 -11.12 -12.69
C TYR A 237 -4.46 -11.19 -14.11
N GLY A 238 -4.91 -12.21 -14.85
CA GLY A 238 -4.65 -12.33 -16.29
C GLY A 238 -3.38 -13.08 -16.66
N SER A 239 -2.74 -13.76 -15.70
CA SER A 239 -1.65 -14.70 -15.92
C SER A 239 -1.99 -16.08 -15.35
N VAL A 240 -1.55 -17.15 -16.01
CA VAL A 240 -1.63 -18.53 -15.47
C VAL A 240 -0.71 -18.67 -14.24
N THR A 241 0.29 -17.80 -14.12
CA THR A 241 1.27 -17.78 -13.01
C THR A 241 1.16 -16.46 -12.25
N GLU A 242 -0.06 -16.14 -11.80
CA GLU A 242 -0.36 -14.88 -11.11
C GLU A 242 0.46 -14.67 -9.83
N ASP A 243 0.87 -15.74 -9.14
CA ASP A 243 1.71 -15.65 -7.95
C ASP A 243 3.06 -15.00 -8.25
N ILE A 244 3.77 -15.53 -9.25
CA ILE A 244 5.09 -15.02 -9.64
C ILE A 244 4.96 -13.58 -10.14
N LEU A 245 3.92 -13.29 -10.93
CA LEU A 245 3.68 -11.95 -11.47
C LEU A 245 3.37 -10.94 -10.35
N THR A 246 2.55 -11.32 -9.37
CA THR A 246 2.22 -10.50 -8.21
C THR A 246 3.48 -10.22 -7.40
N GLY A 247 4.28 -11.26 -7.11
CA GLY A 247 5.56 -11.10 -6.41
C GLY A 247 6.54 -10.18 -7.15
N PHE A 248 6.63 -10.31 -8.48
CA PHE A 248 7.48 -9.47 -9.32
C PHE A 248 7.01 -8.01 -9.35
N LYS A 249 5.70 -7.75 -9.38
CA LYS A 249 5.14 -6.40 -9.36
C LYS A 249 5.41 -5.68 -8.03
N MET A 250 5.53 -6.42 -6.93
CA MET A 250 5.84 -5.90 -5.59
C MET A 250 7.33 -5.62 -5.35
N HIS A 251 8.23 -6.24 -6.14
CA HIS A 251 9.68 -6.07 -6.06
C HIS A 251 10.16 -4.78 -6.73
#